data_AF-A0A268R452-F1
#
_entry.id   AF-A0A268R452-F1
#
_cell.length_a   1.000
_cell.length_b   1.000
_cell.length_c   1.000
_cell.angle_alpha   90.00
_cell.angle_beta   90.00
_cell.angle_gamma   90.00
#
_symmetry.space_group_name_H-M   'P 1'
#
loop_
_entity.id
_entity.type
_entity.pdbx_description
1 polymer ?
#
loop_
_entity_poly.entity_id
_entity_poly.type
_entity_poly.pdbx_seq_one_letter_code
_entity_poly.pdbx_strand_id
1 'polypeptide(L)'
;EQGGVKAIQKINEEKAGYIYSAIDESEGFYKAHATEDSRSLMNITFTLPNEELTKKFLQEAKDRQFIGLAGHRSVGGCRASTYNA
;
A
#
# COMPACT_ATOMS: atom_id res chain seq x y z
N GLU A 1 -26.48 4.38 4.85
CA GLU A 1 -25.86 3.10 4.46
C GLU A 1 -24.96 3.33 3.25
N GLN A 2 -23.74 2.78 3.23
CA GLN A 2 -22.73 3.01 2.17
C GLN A 2 -23.04 2.28 0.85
N GLY A 3 -24.28 2.36 0.34
CA GLY A 3 -24.64 1.86 -1.00
C GLY A 3 -24.48 0.34 -1.25
N GLY A 4 -24.24 -0.46 -0.20
CA GLY A 4 -24.03 -1.90 -0.30
C GLY A 4 -22.68 -2.31 -0.92
N VAL A 5 -22.51 -3.61 -1.17
CA VAL A 5 -21.23 -4.21 -1.58
C VAL A 5 -20.64 -3.58 -2.84
N LYS A 6 -21.48 -3.22 -3.83
CA LYS A 6 -21.01 -2.61 -5.09
C LYS A 6 -20.41 -1.21 -4.88
N ALA A 7 -21.00 -0.40 -4.01
CA ALA A 7 -20.46 0.93 -3.72
C ALA A 7 -19.15 0.83 -2.93
N ILE A 8 -19.08 -0.08 -1.96
CA ILE A 8 -17.83 -0.37 -1.22
C ILE A 8 -16.73 -0.86 -2.16
N GLN A 9 -17.06 -1.73 -3.11
CA GLN A 9 -16.10 -2.20 -4.12
C GLN A 9 -15.50 -1.03 -4.90
N LYS A 10 -16.33 -0.13 -5.44
CA LYS A 10 -15.85 1.05 -6.18
C LYS A 10 -14.94 1.93 -5.34
N ILE A 11 -15.31 2.21 -4.09
CA ILE A 11 -14.48 2.99 -3.17
C ILE A 11 -13.13 2.31 -2.92
N ASN A 12 -13.12 0.98 -2.79
CA ASN A 12 -11.88 0.22 -2.59
C ASN A 12 -10.99 0.22 -3.85
N GLU A 13 -11.59 0.13 -5.04
CA GLU A 13 -10.89 0.28 -6.32
C GLU A 13 -10.24 1.66 -6.45
N GLU A 14 -10.95 2.74 -6.12
CA GLU A 14 -10.42 4.10 -6.16
C GLU A 14 -9.26 4.29 -5.17
N LYS A 15 -9.43 3.90 -3.90
CA LYS A 15 -8.39 4.00 -2.86
C LYS A 15 -7.13 3.23 -3.23
N ALA A 16 -7.29 1.98 -3.67
CA ALA A 16 -6.16 1.16 -4.06
C ALA A 16 -5.49 1.72 -5.31
N GLY A 17 -6.28 2.25 -6.24
CA GLY A 17 -5.82 2.92 -7.45
C GLY A 17 -4.82 4.03 -7.14
N TYR A 18 -5.13 4.95 -6.22
CA TYR A 18 -4.20 6.04 -5.87
C TYR A 18 -2.83 5.54 -5.39
N ILE A 19 -2.81 4.49 -4.57
CA ILE A 19 -1.56 3.94 -4.04
C ILE A 19 -0.80 3.17 -5.12
N TYR A 20 -1.49 2.38 -5.94
CA TYR A 20 -0.85 1.65 -7.03
C TYR A 20 -0.31 2.59 -8.12
N SER A 21 -1.04 3.63 -8.51
CA SER A 21 -0.54 4.67 -9.41
C SER A 21 0.74 5.31 -8.88
N ALA A 22 0.77 5.67 -7.60
CA ALA A 22 1.98 6.23 -6.99
C ALA A 22 3.17 5.25 -6.98
N ILE A 23 2.91 3.94 -6.93
CA ILE A 23 3.95 2.91 -7.05
C ILE A 23 4.43 2.79 -8.49
N ASP A 24 3.50 2.70 -9.44
CA ASP A 24 3.81 2.44 -10.85
C ASP A 24 4.50 3.63 -11.52
N GLU A 25 4.11 4.85 -11.15
CA GLU A 25 4.68 6.11 -11.65
C GLU A 25 6.01 6.48 -10.98
N SER A 26 6.50 5.66 -10.03
CA SER A 26 7.71 5.97 -9.24
C SER A 26 9.05 5.69 -9.93
N GLU A 27 9.04 5.38 -11.23
CA GLU A 27 10.23 4.97 -12.00
C GLU A 27 11.02 3.82 -11.33
N GLY A 28 10.29 2.93 -10.64
CA GLY A 28 10.85 1.75 -9.98
C GLY A 28 11.46 2.03 -8.60
N PHE A 29 11.28 3.23 -8.04
CA PHE A 29 11.66 3.52 -6.65
C PHE A 29 10.82 2.68 -5.68
N TYR A 30 9.50 2.67 -5.86
CA TYR A 30 8.61 1.73 -5.18
C TYR A 30 8.34 0.53 -6.09
N LYS A 31 8.29 -0.66 -5.50
CA LYS A 31 7.98 -1.90 -6.23
C LYS A 31 6.89 -2.67 -5.52
N ALA A 32 5.75 -2.86 -6.19
CA ALA A 32 4.69 -3.73 -5.72
C ALA A 32 5.20 -5.18 -5.62
N HIS A 33 4.78 -5.91 -4.60
CA HIS A 33 5.16 -7.33 -4.46
C HIS A 33 4.34 -8.24 -5.39
N ALA A 34 3.05 -7.94 -5.56
CA ALA A 34 2.16 -8.69 -6.44
C ALA A 34 2.29 -8.22 -7.89
N THR A 35 2.11 -9.16 -8.83
CA THR A 35 1.89 -8.85 -10.25
C THR A 35 0.58 -8.09 -10.43
N GLU A 36 0.48 -7.30 -11.50
CA GLU A 36 -0.63 -6.37 -11.75
C GLU A 36 -2.01 -7.02 -11.61
N ASP A 37 -2.21 -8.17 -12.27
CA ASP A 37 -3.48 -8.92 -12.26
C ASP A 37 -3.82 -9.58 -10.91
N SER A 38 -2.89 -9.59 -9.95
CA SER A 38 -3.05 -10.20 -8.63
C SER A 38 -3.00 -9.19 -7.48
N ARG A 39 -3.07 -7.90 -7.81
CA ARG A 39 -3.04 -6.81 -6.82
C ARG A 39 -4.28 -6.84 -5.93
N SER A 40 -4.05 -6.77 -4.63
CA SER A 40 -5.12 -6.73 -3.65
C SER A 40 -5.64 -5.30 -3.51
N LEU A 41 -6.97 -5.14 -3.54
CA LEU A 41 -7.60 -3.88 -3.18
C LEU A 41 -7.48 -3.56 -1.68
N MET A 42 -7.16 -4.57 -0.85
CA MET A 42 -7.22 -4.48 0.61
C MET A 42 -5.84 -4.39 1.27
N ASN A 43 -4.83 -5.08 0.73
CA ASN A 43 -3.50 -5.15 1.31
C ASN A 43 -2.45 -4.91 0.24
N ILE A 44 -2.03 -3.66 0.15
CA ILE A 44 -1.08 -3.19 -0.86
C ILE A 44 0.32 -3.33 -0.28
N THR A 45 1.06 -4.33 -0.76
CA THR A 45 2.43 -4.60 -0.32
C THR A 45 3.44 -4.09 -1.35
N PHE A 46 4.46 -3.39 -0.86
CA PHE A 46 5.49 -2.80 -1.70
C PHE A 46 6.83 -2.69 -0.96
N THR A 47 7.90 -2.51 -1.73
CA THR A 47 9.28 -2.37 -1.23
C THR A 47 9.92 -1.11 -1.78
N LEU A 48 10.90 -0.59 -1.03
CA LEU A 48 11.79 0.49 -1.47
C LEU A 48 13.13 -0.13 -1.93
N PRO A 49 14.04 0.65 -2.56
CA PRO A 49 15.24 0.09 -3.19
C PRO A 49 16.18 -0.65 -2.24
N ASN A 50 16.13 -0.35 -0.94
CA ASN A 50 16.90 -1.04 0.09
C ASN A 50 16.24 -0.93 1.48
N GLU A 51 16.79 -1.66 2.44
CA GLU A 51 16.28 -1.74 3.81
C GLU A 51 16.42 -0.42 4.57
N GLU A 52 17.49 0.35 4.34
CA GLU A 52 17.71 1.63 5.00
C GLU A 52 16.62 2.64 4.63
N LEU A 53 16.30 2.76 3.34
CA LEU A 53 15.21 3.59 2.84
C LEU A 53 13.85 3.10 3.35
N THR A 54 13.64 1.79 3.43
CA THR A 54 12.41 1.23 4.01
C THR A 54 12.25 1.63 5.48
N LYS A 55 13.31 1.51 6.29
CA LYS A 55 13.30 1.92 7.70
C LYS A 55 13.02 3.41 7.85
N LYS A 56 13.69 4.24 7.04
CA LYS A 56 13.48 5.69 7.02
C LYS A 56 12.04 6.04 6.66
N PHE A 57 11.49 5.44 5.60
CA PHE A 57 10.10 5.62 5.18
C PHE A 57 9.12 5.27 6.31
N LEU A 58 9.29 4.11 6.95
CA LEU A 58 8.40 3.68 8.04
C LEU A 58 8.49 4.59 9.27
N GLN A 59 9.68 5.09 9.58
CA GLN A 59 9.88 6.03 10.68
C GLN A 59 9.20 7.37 10.39
N GLU A 60 9.47 7.98 9.23
CA GLU A 60 8.85 9.25 8.85
C GLU A 60 7.32 9.15 8.71
N ALA A 61 6.83 8.02 8.20
CA ALA A 61 5.40 7.76 8.12
C ALA A 61 4.78 7.69 9.52
N LYS A 62 5.42 6.99 10.46
CA LYS A 62 4.99 6.94 11.86
C LYS A 62 4.98 8.33 12.51
N ASP A 63 6.01 9.14 12.26
CA ASP A 63 6.09 10.52 12.79
C ASP A 63 4.96 11.41 12.24
N ARG A 64 4.48 11.10 11.03
CA ARG A 64 3.30 11.71 10.40
C ARG A 64 1.97 11.00 10.73
N GLN A 65 1.96 10.15 11.76
CA GLN A 65 0.79 9.40 12.23
C GLN A 65 0.22 8.35 11.26
N PHE A 66 0.98 7.93 10.24
CA PHE A 66 0.65 6.76 9.45
C PHE A 66 1.12 5.49 10.19
N ILE A 67 0.19 4.87 10.92
CA ILE A 67 0.44 3.70 11.76
C ILE A 67 0.12 2.42 10.97
N GLY A 68 0.92 1.37 11.18
CA GLY A 68 0.63 0.03 10.64
C GLY A 68 1.18 -0.26 9.24
N LEU A 69 2.05 0.61 8.71
CA LEU A 69 2.64 0.44 7.38
C LEU A 69 3.78 -0.59 7.31
N ALA A 70 4.28 -1.08 8.45
CA ALA A 70 5.35 -2.07 8.47
C ALA A 70 4.86 -3.39 7.86
N GLY A 71 5.60 -3.89 6.87
CA GLY A 71 5.32 -5.18 6.23
C GLY A 71 5.48 -6.37 7.19
N HIS A 72 5.00 -7.54 6.76
CA HIS A 72 5.14 -8.75 7.56
C HIS A 72 6.61 -9.18 7.66
N ARG A 73 7.04 -9.64 8.84
CA ARG A 73 8.45 -10.02 9.13
C ARG A 73 9.08 -10.99 8.12
N SER A 74 8.30 -11.83 7.47
CA SER A 74 8.80 -12.82 6.50
C SER A 74 9.02 -12.25 5.10
N VAL A 75 8.38 -11.13 4.76
CA VAL A 75 8.44 -10.50 3.44
C VAL A 75 9.24 -9.20 3.50
N GLY A 76 9.22 -8.52 4.65
CA GLY A 76 9.81 -7.18 4.81
C GLY A 76 8.97 -6.12 4.11
N GLY A 77 9.61 -4.97 3.82
CA GLY A 77 8.98 -3.86 3.09
C GLY A 77 7.84 -3.18 3.85
N CYS A 78 6.87 -2.71 3.07
CA CYS A 78 5.73 -1.93 3.52
C CYS A 78 4.41 -2.64 3.17
N ARG A 79 3.37 -2.39 3.97
CA ARG A 79 2.00 -2.83 3.72
C ARG A 79 1.00 -1.75 4.08
N ALA A 80 0.26 -1.24 3.10
CA ALA A 80 -0.90 -0.39 3.32
C ALA A 80 -2.18 -1.24 3.31
N SER A 81 -2.88 -1.28 4.45
CA SER A 81 -4.17 -1.97 4.57
C SER A 81 -5.32 -0.96 4.49
N THR A 82 -6.19 -1.10 3.49
CA THR A 82 -7.15 -0.06 3.04
C THR A 82 -8.62 -0.39 3.34
N TYR A 83 -8.88 -1.22 4.36
CA TYR A 83 -10.21 -1.74 4.69
C TYR A 83 -11.27 -0.66 4.97
N ASN A 84 -11.03 0.20 5.97
CA ASN A 84 -12.07 1.05 6.58
C ASN A 84 -11.92 2.55 6.25
N ALA A 85 -11.04 2.90 5.32
CA ALA A 85 -10.89 4.29 4.85
C ALA A 85 -12.06 4.70 3.95
#